data_AF-A0A8S3FB64-F1
#
_entry.id   AF-A0A8S3FB64-F1
#
_cell.length_a   1.000
_cell.length_b   1.000
_cell.length_c   1.000
_cell.angle_alpha   90.00
_cell.angle_beta   90.00
_cell.angle_gamma   90.00
#
_symmetry.space_group_name_H-M   'P 1'
#
loop_
_entity.id
_entity.type
_entity.pdbx_description
1 polymer ?
#
loop_
_entity_poly.entity_id
_entity_poly.type
_entity_poly.pdbx_seq_one_letter_code
_entity_poly.pdbx_strand_id
1 'polypeptide(L)'
;VYSCPLGGLLARQPISLGGSGSTYIWGYLDNNYRSNMTKQECFDFVLKGITLAITRDGSSGGCARLAIIDRDGVERVDVLGNDLPKVYDL
;
A
#
# COMPACT_ATOMS: atom_id res chain seq x y z
N VAL A 1 -8.01 -8.02 6.98
CA VAL A 1 -6.77 -7.66 7.70
C VAL A 1 -7.13 -7.19 9.12
N TYR A 2 -6.27 -7.38 10.12
CA TYR A 2 -6.48 -6.82 11.45
C TYR A 2 -5.60 -5.59 11.63
N SER A 3 -6.19 -4.48 12.06
CA SER A 3 -5.49 -3.25 12.43
C SER A 3 -5.39 -3.17 13.95
N CYS A 4 -4.18 -2.88 14.45
CA CYS A 4 -3.89 -2.66 15.87
C CYS A 4 -3.17 -1.31 16.02
N PRO A 5 -3.90 -0.18 16.14
CA PRO A 5 -3.29 1.12 16.41
C PRO A 5 -2.71 1.20 17.82
N LEU A 6 -1.92 2.25 18.08
CA LEU A 6 -1.21 2.47 19.36
C LEU A 6 -2.11 2.39 20.61
N GLY A 7 -3.40 2.68 20.49
CA GLY A 7 -4.38 2.57 21.58
C GLY A 7 -4.80 1.15 21.95
N GLY A 8 -4.30 0.12 21.28
CA GLY A 8 -4.57 -1.29 21.60
C GLY A 8 -5.92 -1.84 21.10
N LEU A 9 -6.66 -1.07 20.31
CA LEU A 9 -7.87 -1.55 19.62
C LEU A 9 -7.50 -2.69 18.65
N LEU A 10 -8.27 -3.77 18.62
CA LEU A 10 -8.16 -4.79 17.57
C LEU A 10 -9.38 -4.71 16.65
N ALA A 11 -9.18 -4.26 15.41
CA ALA A 11 -10.28 -4.08 14.46
C ALA A 11 -10.05 -4.86 13.16
N ARG A 12 -11.05 -5.66 12.74
CA ARG A 12 -11.04 -6.32 11.42
C ARG A 12 -11.46 -5.31 10.35
N GLN A 13 -10.63 -5.16 9.33
CA GLN A 13 -10.84 -4.23 8.23
C GLN A 13 -10.64 -4.91 6.86
N PRO A 14 -11.32 -4.46 5.81
CA PRO A 14 -11.05 -4.91 4.44
C PRO A 14 -9.64 -4.51 3.99
N ILE A 15 -9.23 -3.29 4.31
CA ILE A 15 -7.90 -2.73 4.06
C ILE A 15 -7.36 -2.08 5.33
N SER A 16 -6.04 -2.00 5.47
CA SER A 16 -5.39 -1.35 6.61
C SER A 16 -4.15 -0.61 6.15
N LEU A 17 -3.92 0.54 6.76
CA LEU A 17 -2.81 1.45 6.49
C LEU A 17 -2.21 1.92 7.82
N GLY A 18 -0.91 2.20 7.82
CA GLY A 18 -0.17 2.64 9.00
C GLY A 18 1.14 3.32 8.64
N GLY A 19 1.79 3.92 9.64
CA GLY A 19 2.98 4.75 9.47
C GLY A 19 2.66 6.22 9.12
N SER A 20 3.67 7.10 9.14
CA SER A 20 3.52 8.54 8.87
C SER A 20 2.94 8.82 7.47
N GLY A 21 3.39 8.07 6.47
CA GLY A 21 2.99 8.24 5.07
C GLY A 21 1.54 7.87 4.77
N SER A 22 0.89 7.11 5.65
CA SER A 22 -0.50 6.69 5.47
C SER A 22 -1.49 7.87 5.38
N THR A 23 -1.15 8.99 6.02
CA THR A 23 -2.01 10.19 6.07
C THR A 23 -2.21 10.84 4.69
N TYR A 24 -1.25 10.70 3.77
CA TYR A 24 -1.28 11.33 2.46
C TYR A 24 -2.15 10.61 1.42
N ILE A 25 -2.56 9.37 1.69
CA ILE A 25 -3.16 8.50 0.67
C ILE A 25 -4.61 8.08 0.96
N TRP A 26 -5.24 8.61 2.02
CA TRP A 26 -6.65 8.33 2.34
C TRP A 26 -7.58 8.55 1.14
N GLY A 27 -7.49 9.70 0.48
CA GLY A 27 -8.33 10.00 -0.70
C GLY A 27 -8.08 9.07 -1.89
N TYR A 28 -6.86 8.56 -2.05
CA TYR A 28 -6.57 7.56 -3.07
C TYR A 28 -7.25 6.23 -2.75
N LEU A 29 -7.16 5.77 -1.49
CA LEU A 29 -7.79 4.54 -1.03
C LEU A 29 -9.31 4.62 -1.17
N ASP A 30 -9.92 5.68 -0.65
CA ASP A 30 -11.39 5.84 -0.65
C ASP A 30 -11.97 5.84 -2.06
N ASN A 31 -11.25 6.42 -3.02
CA ASN A 31 -11.73 6.51 -4.41
C ASN A 31 -11.41 5.29 -5.27
N ASN A 32 -10.35 4.54 -4.96
CA ASN A 32 -9.85 3.47 -5.84
C ASN A 32 -10.03 2.06 -5.27
N TYR A 33 -10.30 1.94 -3.96
CA TYR A 33 -10.59 0.65 -3.36
C TYR A 33 -11.91 0.08 -3.89
N ARG A 34 -11.88 -1.21 -4.23
CA ARG A 34 -13.01 -2.00 -4.70
C ARG A 34 -12.94 -3.35 -4.03
N SER A 35 -14.08 -3.86 -3.59
CA SER A 35 -14.16 -5.26 -3.16
C SER A 35 -13.89 -6.18 -4.36
N ASN A 36 -13.37 -7.38 -4.07
CA ASN A 36 -13.13 -8.43 -5.06
C ASN A 36 -12.16 -8.07 -6.19
N MET A 37 -11.13 -7.27 -5.91
CA MET A 37 -10.00 -7.10 -6.83
C MET A 37 -9.32 -8.44 -7.13
N THR A 38 -8.90 -8.62 -8.37
CA THR A 38 -7.97 -9.69 -8.75
C THR A 38 -6.61 -9.48 -8.07
N LYS A 39 -5.79 -10.54 -8.06
CA LYS A 39 -4.41 -10.47 -7.53
C LYS A 39 -3.61 -9.31 -8.15
N GLN A 40 -3.69 -9.16 -9.48
CA GLN A 40 -2.98 -8.09 -10.19
C GLN A 40 -3.53 -6.70 -9.86
N GLU A 41 -4.86 -6.52 -9.87
CA GLU A 41 -5.46 -5.22 -9.51
C GLU A 41 -5.11 -4.80 -8.08
N CYS A 42 -5.09 -5.74 -7.13
CA CYS A 42 -4.70 -5.48 -5.75
C CYS A 42 -3.22 -5.10 -5.65
N PHE A 43 -2.35 -5.81 -6.38
CA PHE A 43 -0.92 -5.49 -6.46
C PHE A 43 -0.70 -4.07 -6.99
N ASP A 44 -1.32 -3.71 -8.12
CA ASP A 44 -1.18 -2.41 -8.75
C ASP A 44 -1.73 -1.28 -7.85
N PHE A 45 -2.87 -1.52 -7.19
CA PHE A 45 -3.48 -0.61 -6.22
C PHE A 45 -2.54 -0.32 -5.04
N VAL A 46 -1.97 -1.36 -4.42
CA VAL A 46 -1.05 -1.19 -3.28
C VAL A 46 0.25 -0.53 -3.72
N LEU A 47 0.84 -0.96 -4.85
CA LEU A 47 2.08 -0.38 -5.37
C LEU A 47 1.91 1.12 -5.64
N LYS A 48 0.81 1.52 -6.30
CA LYS A 48 0.53 2.93 -6.56
C LYS A 48 0.29 3.72 -5.27
N GLY A 49 -0.42 3.15 -4.29
CA GLY A 49 -0.64 3.76 -2.98
C GLY A 49 0.66 4.02 -2.21
N ILE A 50 1.56 3.03 -2.15
CA ILE A 50 2.89 3.19 -1.52
C ILE A 50 3.71 4.25 -2.24
N THR A 51 3.68 4.24 -3.57
CA THR A 51 4.41 5.22 -4.39
C THR A 51 3.90 6.65 -4.13
N LEU A 52 2.58 6.84 -4.03
CA LEU A 52 1.97 8.13 -3.68
C LEU A 52 2.42 8.61 -2.29
N ALA A 53 2.46 7.71 -1.31
CA ALA A 53 2.91 8.03 0.05
C ALA A 53 4.40 8.41 0.08
N ILE A 54 5.27 7.62 -0.54
CA ILE A 54 6.72 7.89 -0.66
C ILE A 54 6.98 9.26 -1.30
N THR A 55 6.18 9.63 -2.30
CA THR A 55 6.35 10.89 -3.02
C THR A 55 6.05 12.13 -2.17
N ARG A 56 5.28 12.00 -1.08
CA ARG A 56 4.83 13.13 -0.25
C ARG A 56 5.37 13.13 1.18
N ASP A 57 5.58 11.97 1.76
CA ASP A 57 6.07 11.83 3.13
C ASP A 57 7.60 11.81 3.18
N GLY A 58 8.20 12.80 3.83
CA GLY A 58 9.67 12.88 4.01
C GLY A 58 10.26 11.79 4.90
N SER A 59 9.43 11.06 5.67
CA SER A 59 9.88 9.90 6.46
C SER A 59 9.81 8.58 5.70
N SER A 60 9.21 8.58 4.51
CA SER A 60 9.04 7.41 3.65
C SER A 60 9.96 7.50 2.43
N GLY A 61 10.45 6.36 1.93
CA GLY A 61 11.34 6.36 0.77
C GLY A 61 11.97 5.01 0.44
N GLY A 62 12.86 5.01 -0.56
CA GLY A 62 13.63 3.85 -0.95
C GLY A 62 12.91 2.97 -1.98
N CYS A 63 12.43 1.80 -1.55
CA CYS A 63 11.82 0.79 -2.41
C CYS A 63 10.47 0.34 -1.84
N ALA A 64 9.59 -0.21 -2.68
CA ALA A 64 8.37 -0.87 -2.24
C ALA A 64 8.62 -2.38 -2.15
N ARG A 65 8.44 -2.96 -0.95
CA ARG A 65 8.51 -4.40 -0.73
C ARG A 65 7.12 -4.94 -0.51
N LEU A 66 6.68 -5.81 -1.40
CA LEU A 66 5.32 -6.34 -1.43
C LEU A 66 5.35 -7.85 -1.19
N ALA A 67 4.35 -8.35 -0.46
CA ALA A 67 4.14 -9.77 -0.25
C ALA A 67 2.68 -10.10 -0.57
N ILE A 68 2.47 -11.00 -1.53
CA ILE A 68 1.15 -11.52 -1.86
C ILE A 68 1.03 -12.88 -1.19
N ILE A 69 0.01 -13.02 -0.35
CA ILE A 69 -0.22 -14.23 0.46
C ILE A 69 -1.59 -14.77 0.07
N ASP A 70 -1.60 -15.98 -0.48
CA ASP A 70 -2.81 -16.71 -0.84
C ASP A 70 -2.64 -18.21 -0.49
N ARG A 71 -3.53 -19.05 -1.01
CA ARG A 71 -3.52 -20.51 -0.76
C ARG A 71 -2.29 -21.21 -1.36
N ASP A 72 -1.70 -20.64 -2.40
CA ASP A 72 -0.61 -21.25 -3.17
C ASP A 72 0.76 -20.90 -2.55
N GLY A 73 0.81 -19.88 -1.69
CA GLY A 73 1.95 -19.58 -0.83
C GLY A 73 2.18 -18.09 -0.64
N VAL A 74 3.47 -17.72 -0.56
CA VAL A 74 3.92 -16.34 -0.41
C VAL A 74 4.79 -15.95 -1.60
N GLU A 75 4.30 -15.01 -2.39
CA GLU A 75 5.08 -14.36 -3.45
C GLU A 75 5.63 -13.04 -2.92
N ARG A 76 6.93 -12.79 -3.11
CA ARG A 76 7.61 -11.55 -2.69
C ARG A 76 8.07 -10.80 -3.91
N VAL A 77 7.79 -9.49 -3.93
CA VAL A 77 8.15 -8.61 -5.02
C VAL A 77 8.79 -7.36 -4.45
N ASP A 78 10.01 -7.08 -4.86
CA ASP A 78 10.72 -5.85 -4.53
C ASP A 78 10.73 -4.94 -5.76
N VAL A 79 10.13 -3.75 -5.63
CA VAL A 79 10.17 -2.70 -6.65
C VAL A 79 11.14 -1.63 -6.19
N LEU A 80 12.28 -1.54 -6.87
CA LEU A 80 13.33 -0.58 -6.53
C LEU A 80 12.85 0.85 -6.79
N GLY A 81 13.44 1.83 -6.11
CA GLY A 81 13.01 3.24 -6.19
C GLY A 81 12.94 3.80 -7.62
N ASN A 82 13.88 3.39 -8.48
CA ASN A 82 13.92 3.79 -9.89
C ASN A 82 12.83 3.14 -10.74
N ASP A 83 12.28 2.01 -10.28
CA ASP A 83 11.24 1.23 -10.96
C ASP A 83 9.84 1.52 -10.39
N LEU A 84 9.74 2.37 -9.36
CA LEU A 84 8.45 2.79 -8.83
C LEU A 84 7.66 3.56 -9.89
N PRO A 85 6.33 3.37 -9.98
CA PRO A 85 5.49 4.08 -10.93
C PRO A 85 5.68 5.59 -10.85
N LYS A 86 5.92 6.27 -11.98
CA LYS A 86 5.92 7.73 -11.98
C LYS A 86 4.51 8.25 -11.65
N VAL A 87 4.43 9.17 -10.68
CA VAL A 87 3.16 9.72 -10.19
C VAL A 87 2.82 11.02 -10.89
N TYR A 88 3.83 11.81 -11.22
CA TYR A 88 3.75 13.01 -12.04
C TYR A 88 5.11 13.22 -12.72
N ASP A 89 5.10 13.80 -13.91
CA ASP A 89 6.31 14.29 -14.55
C ASP A 89 6.61 15.68 -13.98
N LEU A 90 7.81 15.85 -13.43
CA LEU A 90 8.43 17.17 -13.24
C LEU A 90 9.51 17.34 -14.31
#